data_AF-A0A1Z9LEB5-F1
#
_entry.id   AF-A0A1Z9LEB5-F1
#
_cell.length_a   1.000
_cell.length_b   1.000
_cell.length_c   1.000
_cell.angle_alpha   90.00
_cell.angle_beta   90.00
_cell.angle_gamma   90.00
#
_symmetry.space_group_name_H-M   'P 1'
#
loop_
_entity.id
_entity.type
_entity.pdbx_description
1 polymer ?
#
loop_
_entity_poly.entity_id
_entity_poly.type
_entity_poly.pdbx_seq_one_letter_code
_entity_poly.pdbx_strand_id
1 'polypeptide(L)' 'MVKTAETRNHAVHPDPTLEPIHAWFERQGWTPLPFQQTTWEAYLEGRSGLIQVPTGSGKTFAAVMGPIA' A
#
# COMPACT_ATOMS: atom_id res chain seq x y z
N MET A 1 -26.52 -18.81 16.14
CA MET A 1 -25.86 -17.66 16.78
C MET A 1 -24.94 -17.03 15.74
N VAL A 2 -25.48 -16.13 14.91
CA VAL A 2 -24.72 -15.48 13.84
C VAL A 2 -23.98 -14.31 14.48
N LYS A 3 -22.65 -14.38 14.57
CA LYS A 3 -21.84 -13.21 14.93
C LYS A 3 -21.86 -12.27 13.72
N THR A 4 -22.62 -11.20 13.83
CA THR A 4 -22.54 -10.03 12.95
C THR A 4 -21.09 -9.54 12.95
N ALA A 5 -20.41 -9.63 11.82
CA ALA A 5 -19.11 -9.00 11.66
C ALA A 5 -19.34 -7.49 11.69
N GLU A 6 -18.98 -6.85 12.80
CA GLU A 6 -18.92 -5.40 12.88
C GLU A 6 -17.88 -4.94 11.86
N THR A 7 -18.34 -4.31 10.78
CA THR A 7 -17.48 -3.54 9.89
C THR A 7 -16.89 -2.40 10.72
N ARG A 8 -15.71 -2.65 11.31
CA ARG A 8 -14.91 -1.59 11.91
C ARG A 8 -14.56 -0.64 10.78
N ASN A 9 -15.20 0.52 10.75
CA ASN A 9 -14.70 1.69 10.06
C ASN A 9 -13.36 2.04 10.73
N HIS A 10 -12.29 1.37 10.32
CA HIS A 10 -10.95 1.83 10.58
C HIS A 10 -10.79 3.00 9.61
N ALA A 11 -10.78 4.23 10.13
CA ALA A 11 -10.17 5.31 9.38
C ALA A 11 -8.78 4.79 9.00
N VAL A 12 -8.54 4.54 7.71
CA VAL A 12 -7.26 4.05 7.21
C VAL A 12 -6.31 5.22 7.37
N HIS A 13 -5.72 5.31 8.56
CA HIS A 13 -4.54 6.12 8.74
C HIS A 13 -3.44 5.35 8.02
N PRO A 14 -2.77 5.95 7.02
CA PRO A 14 -1.64 5.30 6.39
C PRO A 14 -0.66 4.91 7.49
N ASP A 15 -0.17 3.67 7.42
CA ASP A 15 0.83 3.19 8.37
C ASP A 15 1.96 4.22 8.42
N PRO A 16 2.35 4.74 9.61
CA PRO A 16 3.34 5.81 9.71
C PRO A 16 4.70 5.41 9.11
N THR A 17 4.97 4.11 8.97
CA THR A 17 6.14 3.57 8.26
C THR A 17 6.14 4.00 6.78
N LEU A 18 4.99 4.23 6.17
CA LEU A 18 4.87 4.63 4.76
C LEU A 18 5.01 6.14 4.53
N GLU A 19 5.02 6.96 5.57
CA GLU A 19 5.08 8.43 5.46
C GLU A 19 6.26 8.93 4.60
N PRO A 20 7.49 8.39 4.74
CA PRO A 20 8.62 8.80 3.89
C PRO A 20 8.38 8.53 2.39
N ILE A 21 7.65 7.45 2.06
CA ILE A 21 7.30 7.07 0.70
C ILE A 21 6.25 8.05 0.15
N HIS A 22 5.19 8.33 0.91
CA HIS A 22 4.16 9.30 0.52
C HIS A 22 4.79 10.69 0.28
N ALA A 23 5.65 11.14 1.18
CA ALA A 23 6.38 12.39 1.03
C ALA A 23 7.30 12.39 -0.20
N TRP A 24 7.91 11.26 -0.56
CA TRP A 24 8.73 11.15 -1.77
C TRP A 24 7.87 11.29 -3.04
N PHE A 25 6.71 10.62 -3.10
CA PHE A 25 5.76 10.75 -4.20
C PHE A 25 5.27 12.19 -4.36
N GLU A 26 4.91 12.84 -3.25
CA GLU A 26 4.49 14.23 -3.24
C GLU A 26 5.58 15.16 -3.78
N ARG A 27 6.85 14.95 -3.39
CA ARG A 27 7.99 15.71 -3.95
C ARG A 27 8.18 15.50 -5.46
N GLN A 28 7.75 14.36 -6.01
CA GLN A 28 7.73 14.14 -7.47
C GLN A 28 6.50 14.79 -8.15
N GLY A 29 5.54 15.31 -7.38
CA GLY A 29 4.24 15.74 -7.88
C GLY A 29 3.32 14.58 -8.26
N TRP A 30 3.52 13.41 -7.65
CA TRP A 30 2.79 12.17 -7.97
C TRP A 30 1.93 11.71 -6.79
N THR A 31 0.91 10.92 -7.08
CA THR A 31 0.13 10.17 -6.09
C THR A 31 0.34 8.68 -6.29
N PRO A 32 0.61 7.89 -5.23
CA PRO A 32 0.66 6.45 -5.33
C PRO A 32 -0.65 5.85 -5.87
N LEU A 33 -0.54 4.90 -6.80
CA LEU A 33 -1.70 4.17 -7.31
C LEU A 33 -2.25 3.22 -6.23
N PRO A 34 -3.55 2.90 -6.23
CA PRO A 34 -4.15 2.07 -5.19
C PRO A 34 -3.46 0.72 -4.99
N PHE A 35 -3.09 0.04 -6.09
CA PHE A 35 -2.42 -1.27 -5.99
C PHE A 35 -1.01 -1.18 -5.38
N GLN A 36 -0.33 -0.02 -5.50
CA GLN A 36 0.97 0.20 -4.86
C GLN A 36 0.78 0.26 -3.35
N GLN A 37 -0.20 1.05 -2.88
CA GLN A 37 -0.55 1.19 -1.46
C GLN A 37 -0.96 -0.15 -0.84
N THR A 38 -1.87 -0.88 -1.50
CA THR A 38 -2.29 -2.21 -1.04
C THR A 38 -1.13 -3.21 -0.98
N THR A 39 -0.17 -3.11 -1.90
CA THR A 39 1.04 -3.98 -1.87
C THR A 39 1.90 -3.67 -0.66
N TRP A 40 2.10 -2.39 -0.34
CA TRP A 40 2.93 -1.98 0.79
C TRP A 40 2.28 -2.36 2.12
N GLU A 41 0.98 -2.12 2.28
CA GLU A 41 0.22 -2.56 3.46
C GLU A 41 0.30 -4.09 3.63
N ALA A 42 0.10 -4.85 2.55
CA ALA A 42 0.22 -6.31 2.60
C ALA A 42 1.63 -6.77 3.01
N TYR A 43 2.66 -6.08 2.52
CA TYR A 43 4.05 -6.35 2.90
C TYR A 43 4.30 -6.06 4.39
N LEU A 44 3.84 -4.91 4.90
CA LEU A 44 3.98 -4.53 6.32
C LEU A 44 3.23 -5.49 7.26
N GLU A 45 2.13 -6.07 6.78
CA GLU A 45 1.41 -7.16 7.48
C GLU A 45 2.12 -8.52 7.40
N GLY A 46 3.31 -8.61 6.78
CA GLY A 46 4.08 -9.84 6.62
C GLY A 46 3.51 -10.82 5.60
N ARG A 47 2.65 -10.36 4.68
CA ARG A 47 2.03 -11.21 3.66
C ARG A 47 2.91 -11.32 2.41
N SER A 48 2.87 -12.49 1.78
CA SER A 48 3.41 -12.74 0.44
C SER A 48 2.32 -12.59 -0.62
N GLY A 49 2.67 -12.19 -1.85
CA GLY A 49 1.69 -11.99 -2.92
C GLY A 49 2.28 -11.87 -4.33
N LEU A 50 1.39 -11.71 -5.32
CA LEU A 50 1.72 -11.53 -6.74
C LEU A 50 1.19 -10.19 -7.23
N ILE A 51 2.06 -9.38 -7.83
CA ILE A 51 1.69 -8.12 -8.49
C ILE A 51 1.58 -8.38 -10.00
N GLN A 52 0.36 -8.40 -10.52
CA GLN A 52 0.10 -8.56 -11.95
C GLN A 52 -0.51 -7.27 -12.53
N VAL A 53 0.32 -6.46 -13.19
CA VAL A 53 -0.11 -5.23 -13.87
C VAL A 53 0.64 -5.07 -15.21
N PRO A 54 0.10 -4.32 -16.19
CA PRO A 54 0.79 -4.03 -17.44
C PRO A 54 2.15 -3.34 -17.26
N THR A 55 2.97 -3.35 -18.30
CA THR A 55 4.18 -2.53 -18.36
C THR A 55 3.82 -1.04 -18.31
N GLY A 56 4.69 -0.22 -17.70
CA GLY A 56 4.44 1.21 -17.53
C GLY A 56 3.53 1.59 -16.35
N SER A 57 2.83 0.64 -15.71
CA SER A 57 1.92 0.93 -14.58
C SER A 57 2.63 1.24 -13.25
N GLY A 58 3.96 1.28 -13.20
CA GLY A 58 4.70 1.56 -11.96
C GLY A 58 4.80 0.37 -10.98
N LYS A 59 4.78 -0.89 -11.46
CA LYS A 59 4.97 -2.10 -10.63
C LYS A 59 6.25 -2.10 -9.79
N THR A 60 7.29 -1.41 -10.25
CA THR A 60 8.56 -1.31 -9.52
C THR A 60 8.37 -0.56 -8.20
N PHE A 61 7.59 0.52 -8.20
CA PHE A 61 7.27 1.25 -6.96
C PHE A 61 6.43 0.38 -6.01
N ALA A 62 5.45 -0.38 -6.53
CA ALA A 62 4.68 -1.33 -5.71
C ALA A 62 5.59 -2.37 -5.04
N ALA A 63 6.48 -3.01 -5.81
CA ALA A 63 7.30 -4.11 -5.32
C ALA A 63 8.42 -3.69 -4.36
N VAL A 64 8.94 -2.47 -4.49
CA VAL A 64 10.17 -2.05 -3.78
C VAL A 64 9.86 -1.16 -2.58
N MET A 65 8.87 -0.27 -2.67
CA MET A 65 8.75 0.80 -1.67
C MET A 65 8.30 0.31 -0.30
N GLY A 66 7.35 -0.61 -0.21
CA GLY A 66 6.99 -1.24 1.08
C GLY A 66 8.20 -1.88 1.80
N PRO A 67 9.03 -2.68 1.13
CA PRO A 67 10.27 -3.22 1.69
C PRO A 67 11.35 -2.23 2.13
N ILE A 68 11.35 -0.99 1.65
CA ILE A 68 12.34 0.03 2.01
C ILE A 68 11.76 1.16 2.86
N ALA A 69 10.50 0.99 3.30
CA ALA A 69 9.79 1.92 4.16
C ALA A 69 10.53 2.14 5.49
#